data_AF-A0A7S1RWR5-F1
#
_entry.id   AF-A0A7S1RWR5-F1
#
_cell.length_a   1.000
_cell.length_b   1.000
_cell.length_c   1.000
_cell.angle_alpha   90.00
_cell.angle_beta   90.00
_cell.angle_gamma   90.00
#
_symmetry.space_group_name_H-M   'P 1'
#
loop_
_entity.id
_entity.type
_entity.pdbx_description
1 polymer ?
#
loop_
_entity_poly.entity_id
_entity_poly.type
_entity_poly.pdbx_seq_one_letter_code
_entity_poly.pdbx_strand_id
1 'polypeptide(L)'
;TAELKIAAFKAVVKDNTAALRLVLDRLPRDVWSRWHNKAGRDLLTLSQERRAPGCYIMLARALGLVLERKREAFEESETVWILPPGEVQPRHATVLEDTPGDSEDVLVEFWDAEGPPERVEHCLVLKAN
;
A
#
# COMPACT_ATOMS: atom_id res chain seq x y z
N THR A 1 -5.76 -2.06 -29.99
CA THR A 1 -5.94 -2.83 -28.73
C THR A 1 -4.89 -3.92 -28.55
N ALA A 2 -4.57 -4.73 -29.58
CA ALA A 2 -3.58 -5.82 -29.47
C ALA A 2 -2.15 -5.35 -29.10
N GLU A 3 -1.66 -4.26 -29.71
CA GLU A 3 -0.33 -3.71 -29.41
C GLU A 3 -0.22 -3.18 -27.97
N LEU A 4 -1.25 -2.46 -27.50
CA LEU A 4 -1.35 -2.00 -26.11
C LEU A 4 -1.35 -3.18 -25.14
N LYS A 5 -2.10 -4.25 -25.44
CA LYS A 5 -2.10 -5.48 -24.66
C LYS A 5 -0.70 -6.09 -24.55
N ILE A 6 0.01 -6.22 -25.67
CA ILE A 6 1.39 -6.73 -25.69
C ILE A 6 2.32 -5.83 -24.87
N ALA A 7 2.19 -4.50 -25.02
CA ALA A 7 2.99 -3.53 -24.28
C ALA A 7 2.75 -3.62 -22.77
N ALA A 8 1.49 -3.73 -22.32
CA ALA A 8 1.14 -3.90 -20.91
C ALA A 8 1.76 -5.17 -20.32
N PHE A 9 1.62 -6.33 -20.99
CA PHE A 9 2.21 -7.57 -20.52
C PHE A 9 3.75 -7.50 -20.47
N LYS A 10 4.39 -6.85 -21.45
CA LYS A 10 5.84 -6.61 -21.42
C LYS A 10 6.25 -5.68 -20.28
N ALA A 11 5.45 -4.66 -19.98
CA ALA A 11 5.70 -3.74 -18.87
C ALA A 11 5.63 -4.47 -17.53
N VAL A 12 4.61 -5.31 -17.32
CA VAL A 12 4.48 -6.13 -16.10
C VAL A 12 5.67 -7.07 -15.91
N VAL A 13 6.12 -7.77 -16.97
CA VAL A 13 7.27 -8.69 -16.87
C VAL A 13 8.57 -7.96 -16.46
N LYS A 14 8.69 -6.67 -16.77
CA LYS A 14 9.84 -5.83 -16.43
C LYS A 14 9.64 -4.98 -15.17
N ASP A 15 8.53 -5.17 -14.46
CA ASP A 15 8.04 -4.29 -13.39
C ASP A 15 8.07 -2.79 -13.72
N ASN A 16 7.82 -2.45 -14.99
CA ASN A 16 7.87 -1.07 -15.46
C ASN A 16 6.52 -0.38 -15.27
N THR A 17 6.34 0.21 -14.09
CA THR A 17 5.12 0.93 -13.69
C THR A 17 4.80 2.12 -14.59
N ALA A 18 5.80 2.89 -15.00
CA ALA A 18 5.61 4.05 -15.87
C ALA A 18 5.05 3.66 -17.24
N ALA A 19 5.64 2.63 -17.86
CA ALA A 19 5.18 2.10 -19.15
C ALA A 19 3.79 1.46 -19.03
N LEU A 20 3.53 0.75 -17.92
CA LEU A 20 2.21 0.16 -17.66
C LEU A 20 1.14 1.26 -17.55
N ARG A 21 1.37 2.30 -16.74
CA ARG A 21 0.46 3.44 -16.59
C ARG A 21 0.10 4.09 -17.92
N LEU A 22 1.10 4.38 -18.76
CA LEU A 22 0.89 4.96 -20.10
C LEU A 22 -0.04 4.11 -20.99
N VAL A 23 -0.08 2.79 -20.78
CA VAL A 23 -0.99 1.89 -21.50
C VAL A 23 -2.38 1.89 -20.86
N LEU A 24 -2.45 1.80 -19.54
CA LEU A 24 -3.71 1.71 -18.80
C LEU A 24 -4.53 3.00 -18.90
N ASP A 25 -3.89 4.17 -18.89
CA ASP A 25 -4.57 5.48 -19.01
C ASP A 25 -5.30 5.67 -20.36
N ARG A 26 -4.94 4.88 -21.38
CA ARG A 26 -5.54 4.95 -22.71
C ARG A 26 -6.80 4.09 -22.85
N LEU A 27 -7.12 3.28 -21.85
CA LEU A 27 -8.18 2.28 -21.96
C LEU A 27 -9.00 2.20 -20.66
N PRO A 28 -10.34 2.10 -20.78
CA PRO A 28 -11.19 1.84 -19.63
C PRO A 28 -10.77 0.57 -18.86
N ARG A 29 -10.95 0.60 -17.54
CA ARG A 29 -10.61 -0.51 -16.63
C ARG A 29 -11.22 -1.84 -17.08
N ASP A 30 -12.49 -1.84 -17.43
CA ASP A 30 -13.26 -3.00 -17.85
C ASP A 30 -12.70 -3.69 -19.11
N VAL A 31 -11.95 -2.95 -19.93
CA VAL A 31 -11.31 -3.49 -21.13
C VAL A 31 -10.02 -4.22 -20.77
N TRP A 32 -9.09 -3.55 -20.09
CA TRP A 32 -7.78 -4.14 -19.80
C TRP A 32 -7.82 -5.17 -18.67
N SER A 33 -8.78 -5.07 -17.74
CA SER A 33 -8.92 -6.04 -16.64
C SER A 33 -9.34 -7.44 -17.13
N ARG A 34 -9.86 -7.55 -18.37
CA ARG A 34 -10.23 -8.82 -19.01
C ARG A 34 -9.12 -9.41 -19.87
N TRP A 35 -7.97 -8.74 -19.97
CA TRP A 35 -6.88 -9.21 -20.82
C TRP A 35 -6.16 -10.41 -20.23
N HIS A 36 -6.01 -11.45 -21.05
CA HIS A 36 -5.22 -12.63 -20.73
C HIS A 36 -4.12 -12.85 -21.76
N ASN A 37 -2.94 -13.30 -21.32
CA ASN A 37 -1.87 -13.74 -22.20
C ASN A 37 -2.17 -15.15 -22.78
N LYS A 38 -1.26 -15.70 -23.59
CA LYS A 38 -1.42 -17.05 -24.18
C LYS A 38 -1.51 -18.18 -23.14
N ALA A 39 -0.99 -17.97 -21.94
CA ALA A 39 -1.05 -18.91 -20.82
C ALA A 39 -2.31 -18.70 -19.94
N GLY A 40 -3.25 -17.86 -20.36
CA GLY A 40 -4.46 -17.57 -19.60
C GLY A 40 -4.21 -16.75 -18.33
N ARG A 41 -3.09 -16.03 -18.22
CA ARG A 41 -2.82 -15.13 -17.08
C ARG A 41 -3.23 -13.71 -17.39
N ASP A 42 -3.93 -13.08 -16.46
CA ASP A 42 -4.18 -11.64 -16.49
C ASP A 42 -2.94 -10.84 -16.02
N LEU A 43 -3.04 -9.52 -16.07
CA LEU A 43 -1.94 -8.64 -15.68
C LEU A 43 -1.59 -8.76 -14.19
N LEU A 44 -2.60 -8.92 -13.31
CA LEU A 44 -2.40 -8.99 -11.87
C LEU A 44 -1.71 -10.30 -11.48
N THR A 45 -2.24 -11.43 -11.92
CA THR A 45 -1.67 -12.77 -11.72
C THR A 45 -0.24 -12.83 -12.25
N LEU A 46 0.00 -12.28 -13.45
CA LEU A 46 1.35 -12.24 -14.00
C LEU A 46 2.30 -11.40 -13.15
N SER A 47 1.85 -10.26 -12.61
CA SER A 47 2.69 -9.42 -11.75
C SER A 47 3.11 -10.14 -10.46
N GLN A 48 2.22 -10.96 -9.89
CA GLN A 48 2.54 -11.80 -8.73
C GLN A 48 3.53 -12.90 -9.09
N GLU A 49 3.26 -13.67 -10.15
CA GLU A 49 4.13 -14.76 -10.62
C GLU A 49 5.55 -14.28 -10.94
N ARG A 50 5.67 -13.06 -11.47
CA ARG A 50 6.96 -12.44 -11.85
C ARG A 50 7.61 -11.64 -10.74
N ARG A 51 7.01 -11.57 -9.54
CA ARG A 51 7.48 -10.74 -8.43
C ARG A 51 7.74 -9.30 -8.88
N ALA A 52 6.74 -8.70 -9.53
CA ALA A 52 6.73 -7.32 -10.00
C ALA A 52 5.91 -6.44 -9.04
N PRO A 53 6.45 -6.06 -7.86
CA PRO A 53 5.69 -5.43 -6.78
C PRO A 53 5.11 -4.06 -7.19
N GLY A 54 5.83 -3.27 -8.01
CA GLY A 54 5.34 -1.96 -8.43
C GLY A 54 4.09 -2.08 -9.30
N CYS A 55 4.13 -2.96 -10.29
CA CYS A 55 3.01 -3.24 -11.16
C CYS A 55 1.86 -3.92 -10.42
N TYR A 56 2.17 -4.82 -9.47
CA TYR A 56 1.17 -5.45 -8.62
C TYR A 56 0.38 -4.41 -7.81
N ILE A 57 1.06 -3.53 -7.08
CA ILE A 57 0.39 -2.50 -6.27
C ILE A 57 -0.44 -1.58 -7.16
N MET A 58 0.10 -1.14 -8.31
CA MET A 58 -0.63 -0.30 -9.26
C MET A 58 -1.91 -0.98 -9.78
N LEU A 59 -1.82 -2.24 -10.19
CA LEU A 59 -2.95 -3.01 -10.70
C LEU A 59 -3.96 -3.29 -9.59
N ALA A 60 -3.51 -3.67 -8.40
CA ALA A 60 -4.37 -3.98 -7.26
C ALA A 60 -5.16 -2.75 -6.81
N ARG A 61 -4.53 -1.56 -6.76
CA ARG A 61 -5.21 -0.28 -6.51
C ARG A 61 -6.23 0.02 -7.60
N ALA A 62 -5.85 -0.08 -8.87
CA ALA A 62 -6.76 0.18 -10.00
C ALA A 62 -7.96 -0.79 -10.01
N LEU A 63 -7.77 -2.03 -9.53
CA LEU A 63 -8.81 -3.03 -9.39
C LEU A 63 -9.64 -2.89 -8.09
N GLY A 64 -9.27 -1.98 -7.18
CA GLY A 64 -9.93 -1.82 -5.89
C GLY A 64 -9.69 -2.97 -4.91
N LEU A 65 -8.63 -3.76 -5.12
CA LEU A 65 -8.21 -4.85 -4.23
C LEU A 65 -7.37 -4.34 -3.05
N VAL A 66 -6.73 -3.17 -3.23
CA VAL A 66 -5.99 -2.48 -2.18
C VAL A 66 -6.70 -1.15 -1.95
N LEU A 67 -7.19 -0.96 -0.73
CA LEU A 67 -7.70 0.33 -0.26
C LEU A 67 -6.57 1.01 0.49
N GLU A 68 -6.27 2.25 0.12
CA GLU A 68 -5.42 3.09 0.95
C GLU A 68 -6.19 3.42 2.23
N ARG A 69 -5.62 3.03 3.37
CA ARG A 69 -6.19 3.42 4.66
C ARG A 69 -6.08 4.94 4.77
N LYS A 70 -7.20 5.59 5.09
CA LYS A 70 -7.21 7.03 5.37
C LYS A 70 -6.26 7.29 6.53
N ARG A 71 -5.31 8.21 6.34
CA ARG A 71 -4.46 8.68 7.44
C ARG A 71 -5.33 9.43 8.45
N GLU A 72 -5.33 8.96 9.68
CA GLU A 72 -6.10 9.54 10.78
C GLU A 72 -5.28 10.63 11.48
N ALA A 73 -5.96 11.65 12.00
CA ALA A 73 -5.33 12.57 12.95
C ALA A 73 -5.40 11.94 14.35
N PHE A 74 -4.40 12.23 15.17
CA PHE A 74 -4.30 11.77 16.54
C PHE A 74 -4.28 12.97 17.49
N GLU A 75 -4.96 12.84 18.63
CA GLU A 75 -4.95 13.85 19.68
C GLU A 75 -3.94 13.46 20.76
N GLU A 76 -3.37 14.45 21.45
CA GLU A 76 -2.54 14.20 22.62
C GLU A 76 -3.28 13.32 23.64
N SER A 77 -2.55 12.41 24.29
CA SER A 77 -3.07 11.41 25.23
C SER A 77 -4.00 10.34 24.63
N GLU A 78 -4.13 10.27 23.31
CA GLU A 78 -4.88 9.20 22.65
C GLU A 78 -4.15 7.84 22.75
N THR A 79 -4.91 6.78 23.05
CA THR A 79 -4.38 5.41 23.09
C THR A 79 -4.30 4.84 21.67
N VAL A 80 -3.14 4.31 21.32
CA VAL A 80 -2.88 3.76 20.00
C VAL A 80 -2.24 2.37 20.05
N TRP A 81 -2.51 1.60 19.01
CA TRP A 81 -1.79 0.37 18.68
C TRP A 81 -0.69 0.67 17.69
N ILE A 82 0.50 0.16 17.96
CA ILE A 82 1.66 0.22 17.06
C ILE A 82 1.87 -1.17 16.47
N LEU A 83 2.12 -1.24 15.16
CA LEU A 83 2.37 -2.48 14.41
C LEU A 83 3.83 -2.54 13.93
N PRO A 84 4.80 -2.95 14.78
CA PRO A 84 6.20 -2.99 14.37
C PRO A 84 6.43 -3.99 13.22
N PRO A 85 7.27 -3.66 12.23
CA PRO A 85 7.62 -4.60 11.17
C PRO A 85 8.29 -5.86 11.73
N GLY A 86 7.76 -7.02 11.38
CA GLY A 86 8.32 -8.31 11.80
C GLY A 86 7.84 -8.82 13.15
N GLU A 87 7.03 -8.04 13.87
CA GLU A 87 6.38 -8.48 15.12
C GLU A 87 4.97 -9.00 14.85
N VAL A 88 4.59 -10.07 15.56
CA VAL A 88 3.26 -10.68 15.45
C VAL A 88 2.24 -9.96 16.34
N GLN A 89 2.70 -9.38 17.46
CA GLN A 89 1.84 -8.72 18.42
C GLN A 89 1.95 -7.20 18.29
N PRO A 90 0.81 -6.48 18.24
CA PRO A 90 0.82 -5.03 18.33
C PRO A 90 1.24 -4.58 19.72
N ARG A 91 1.86 -3.41 19.81
CA ARG A 91 2.26 -2.77 21.07
C ARG A 91 1.31 -1.62 21.41
N HIS A 92 1.12 -1.35 22.70
CA HIS A 92 0.32 -0.20 23.13
C HIS A 92 1.22 1.01 23.34
N ALA A 93 0.70 2.17 22.97
CA ALA A 93 1.34 3.43 23.25
C ALA A 93 0.32 4.55 23.46
N THR A 94 0.78 5.64 24.07
CA THR A 94 0.03 6.89 24.20
C THR A 94 0.64 7.94 23.29
N VAL A 95 -0.19 8.67 22.55
CA VAL A 95 0.24 9.80 21.71
C VAL A 95 0.63 10.98 22.61
N LEU A 96 1.79 11.61 22.36
CA LEU A 96 2.29 12.69 23.22
C LEU A 96 2.03 14.10 22.69
N GLU A 97 1.54 14.25 21.45
CA GLU A 97 1.19 15.54 20.86
C GLU A 97 0.12 15.38 19.78
N ASP A 98 -0.69 16.43 19.58
CA ASP A 98 -1.63 16.49 18.47
C ASP A 98 -0.90 16.30 17.12
N THR A 99 -1.26 15.25 16.39
CA THR A 99 -0.62 14.88 15.13
C THR A 99 -1.65 14.90 13.99
N PRO A 100 -1.54 15.84 13.04
CA PRO A 100 -2.46 15.89 11.90
C PRO A 100 -2.24 14.71 10.96
N GLY A 101 -3.29 14.32 10.23
CA GLY A 101 -3.28 13.12 9.39
C GLY A 101 -2.34 13.17 8.17
N ASP A 102 -1.76 14.31 7.83
CA ASP A 102 -0.74 14.43 6.79
C ASP A 102 0.70 14.29 7.33
N SER A 103 0.87 14.12 8.64
CA SER A 103 2.19 13.88 9.25
C SER A 103 2.77 12.51 8.87
N GLU A 104 4.09 12.46 8.72
CA GLU A 104 4.79 11.22 8.39
C GLU A 104 4.98 10.29 9.58
N ASP A 105 5.10 10.88 10.76
CA ASP A 105 5.40 10.23 12.02
C ASP A 105 4.49 10.73 13.15
N VAL A 106 4.33 9.90 14.17
CA VAL A 106 3.55 10.16 15.39
C VAL A 106 4.48 9.98 16.59
N LEU A 107 4.50 10.94 17.52
CA LEU A 107 5.27 10.82 18.76
C LEU A 107 4.47 10.02 19.79
N VAL A 108 5.03 8.90 20.25
CA VAL A 108 4.34 8.00 21.16
C VAL A 108 5.23 7.57 22.34
N GLU A 109 4.59 7.26 23.46
CA GLU A 109 5.20 6.61 24.61
C GLU A 109 4.64 5.18 24.74
N PHE A 110 5.51 4.17 24.60
CA PHE A 110 5.11 2.77 24.74
C PHE A 110 4.86 2.40 26.20
N TRP A 111 3.81 1.63 26.47
CA TRP A 111 3.46 1.24 27.84
C TRP A 111 4.38 0.17 28.42
N ASP A 112 4.93 -0.67 27.54
CA ASP A 112 5.67 -1.89 27.87
C ASP A 112 7.18 -1.77 27.68
N ALA A 113 7.68 -0.59 27.30
CA ALA A 113 9.12 -0.32 27.20
C ALA A 113 9.54 0.80 28.15
N GLU A 114 10.55 0.52 28.99
CA GLU A 114 11.27 1.57 29.69
C GLU A 114 12.19 2.28 28.69
N GLY A 115 11.82 3.49 28.27
CA GLY A 115 12.58 4.24 27.29
C GLY A 115 12.02 5.65 27.06
N PRO A 116 12.78 6.52 26.39
CA PRO A 116 12.25 7.81 25.95
C PRO A 116 11.14 7.60 24.91
N PRO A 117 10.27 8.59 24.71
CA PRO A 117 9.30 8.58 23.63
C PRO A 117 9.95 8.38 22.25
N GLU A 118 9.22 7.71 21.35
CA GLU A 118 9.69 7.37 20.01
C GLU A 118 8.79 7.97 18.93
N ARG A 119 9.39 8.38 17.81
CA ARG A 119 8.67 8.75 16.58
C ARG A 119 8.45 7.48 15.76
N VAL A 120 7.19 7.15 15.54
CA VAL A 120 6.78 5.95 14.79
C VAL A 120 6.13 6.38 13.48
N GLU A 121 6.41 5.67 12.39
CA GLU A 121 5.76 5.92 11.10
C GLU A 121 4.23 5.85 11.23
N HIS A 122 3.55 6.87 10.71
CA HIS A 122 2.10 7.03 10.80
C HIS A 122 1.33 5.81 10.29
N CYS A 123 1.85 5.12 9.28
CA CYS A 123 1.21 3.94 8.71
C CYS A 123 1.17 2.72 9.64
N LEU A 124 1.97 2.72 10.71
CA LEU A 124 2.05 1.66 11.71
C LEU A 124 1.16 1.95 12.92
N VAL A 125 0.50 3.10 12.97
CA VAL A 125 -0.31 3.54 14.12
C VAL A 125 -1.81 3.32 13.84
N LEU A 126 -2.51 2.68 14.78
CA LEU A 126 -3.97 2.54 14.78
C LEU A 126 -4.57 3.17 16.05
N LYS A 127 -5.73 3.82 15.94
CA LYS A 127 -6.50 4.19 17.14
C LYS A 127 -6.95 2.92 17.88
N ALA A 128 -6.77 2.90 19.19
CA ALA A 128 -7.34 1.86 20.05
C ALA A 128 -8.78 2.28 20.40
N ASN A 129 -9.77 1.63 19.78
CA ASN A 129 -11.19 1.84 20.10
C ASN A 129 -11.54 1.39 21.52
#